data_AF-A0A924JDT0-F1
#
_entry.id   AF-A0A924JDT0-F1
#
_cell.length_a   1.000
_cell.length_b   1.000
_cell.length_c   1.000
_cell.angle_alpha   90.00
_cell.angle_beta   90.00
_cell.angle_gamma   90.00
#
_symmetry.space_group_name_H-M   'P 1'
#
loop_
_entity.id
_entity.type
_entity.pdbx_description
1 polymer ?
#
loop_
_entity_poly.entity_id
_entity_poly.type
_entity_poly.pdbx_seq_one_letter_code
_entity_poly.pdbx_strand_id
1 'polypeptide(L)'
;MKLLLFLLPVLLLIACGNAQTAEPQPQIPSGYLYKVEPGIPGKSVYVCGERPFDVTGKLVGPDNLEQQTIQVFENIKTALKTVNMTMADVTQITYSIKTNKTAGLPNKVDVTMMTQVSNVATSYLVVPPQIIDSKAVGQIIRDDVLIEIEVIAVK
;
A
#
# COMPACT_ATOMS: atom_id res chain seq x y z
N MET A 1 55.39 -6.49 -58.13
CA MET A 1 54.60 -5.31 -57.68
C MET A 1 53.87 -5.74 -56.42
N LYS A 2 54.24 -5.17 -55.26
CA LYS A 2 53.40 -4.28 -54.43
C LYS A 2 52.06 -4.94 -54.08
N LEU A 3 51.69 -5.18 -52.83
CA LEU A 3 51.65 -4.18 -51.76
C LEU A 3 51.46 -4.86 -50.40
N LEU A 4 52.23 -4.40 -49.42
CA LEU A 4 52.16 -4.71 -48.00
C LEU A 4 50.90 -4.06 -47.41
N LEU A 5 50.05 -4.81 -46.69
CA LEU A 5 49.03 -4.23 -45.80
C LEU A 5 49.19 -4.85 -44.41
N PHE A 6 49.64 -4.02 -43.47
CA PHE A 6 49.67 -4.29 -42.04
C PHE A 6 48.23 -4.34 -41.52
N LEU A 7 47.82 -5.44 -40.89
CA LEU A 7 46.58 -5.51 -40.11
C LEU A 7 46.94 -5.75 -38.64
N LEU A 8 46.58 -4.77 -37.81
CA LEU A 8 46.72 -4.75 -36.35
C LEU A 8 45.81 -5.82 -35.72
N PRO A 9 46.24 -6.60 -34.71
CA PRO A 9 45.32 -7.50 -34.01
C PRO A 9 44.54 -6.71 -32.95
N VAL A 10 43.22 -6.58 -33.14
CA VAL A 10 42.31 -6.07 -32.11
C VAL A 10 42.04 -7.23 -31.15
N LEU A 11 42.59 -7.14 -29.93
CA LEU A 11 42.34 -8.08 -28.84
C LEU A 11 40.98 -7.73 -28.21
N LEU A 12 39.96 -8.56 -28.44
CA LEU A 12 38.64 -8.40 -27.84
C LEU A 12 38.64 -9.02 -26.42
N LEU A 13 38.60 -8.19 -25.37
CA LEU A 13 38.31 -8.67 -24.01
C LEU A 13 36.83 -9.03 -23.92
N ILE A 14 36.54 -10.33 -23.74
CA ILE A 14 35.20 -10.79 -23.38
C ILE A 14 35.09 -10.71 -21.85
N ALA A 15 34.35 -9.71 -21.35
CA ALA A 15 33.95 -9.65 -19.96
C ALA A 15 32.79 -10.62 -19.72
N CYS A 16 33.06 -11.76 -19.08
CA CYS A 16 32.02 -12.61 -18.51
C CYS A 16 31.47 -11.95 -17.24
N GLY A 17 30.46 -11.10 -17.38
CA GLY A 17 29.63 -10.67 -16.27
C GLY A 17 28.45 -11.62 -16.11
N ASN A 18 28.47 -12.48 -15.09
CA ASN A 18 27.25 -13.17 -14.66
C ASN A 18 26.31 -12.12 -14.06
N ALA A 19 25.25 -11.77 -14.79
CA ALA A 19 24.17 -10.96 -14.24
C ALA A 19 23.44 -11.82 -13.19
N GLN A 20 23.64 -11.51 -11.91
CA GLN A 20 22.79 -12.02 -10.84
C GLN A 20 21.36 -11.59 -11.18
N THR A 21 20.48 -12.55 -11.47
CA THR A 21 19.05 -12.27 -11.64
C THR A 21 18.54 -11.71 -10.33
N ALA A 22 18.23 -10.42 -10.29
CA ALA A 22 17.57 -9.81 -9.15
C ALA A 22 16.26 -10.56 -8.92
N GLU A 23 16.06 -11.09 -7.71
CA GLU A 23 14.76 -11.59 -7.30
C GLU A 23 13.75 -10.44 -7.45
N PRO A 24 12.55 -10.67 -8.01
CA PRO A 24 11.54 -9.63 -8.14
C PRO A 24 11.30 -9.01 -6.77
N GLN A 25 11.68 -7.74 -6.60
CA GLN A 25 11.35 -7.01 -5.39
C GLN A 25 9.82 -7.00 -5.27
N PRO A 26 9.25 -7.29 -4.08
CA PRO A 26 7.82 -7.16 -3.86
C PRO A 26 7.38 -5.78 -4.34
N GLN A 27 6.48 -5.71 -5.32
CA GLN A 27 5.92 -4.44 -5.76
C GLN A 27 5.20 -3.84 -4.56
N ILE A 28 5.74 -2.73 -4.04
CA ILE A 28 5.17 -2.06 -2.88
C ILE A 28 3.78 -1.54 -3.29
N PRO A 29 2.71 -1.89 -2.56
CA PRO A 29 1.37 -1.38 -2.82
C PRO A 29 1.33 0.16 -2.78
N SER A 30 0.24 0.74 -3.28
CA SER A 30 -0.04 2.16 -3.14
C SER A 30 -0.03 2.59 -1.66
N GLY A 31 1.01 3.30 -1.22
CA GLY A 31 1.13 3.76 0.16
C GLY A 31 2.60 3.94 0.52
N TYR A 32 2.89 4.24 1.77
CA TYR A 32 4.26 4.29 2.28
C TYR A 32 4.37 3.46 3.55
N LEU A 33 5.25 2.46 3.52
CA LEU A 33 5.60 1.67 4.70
C LEU A 33 6.79 2.34 5.40
N TYR A 34 6.56 2.86 6.60
CA TYR A 34 7.64 3.38 7.43
C TYR A 34 7.94 2.40 8.56
N LYS A 35 9.07 1.70 8.43
CA LYS A 35 9.61 0.87 9.50
C LYS A 35 10.25 1.79 10.54
N VAL A 36 9.80 1.70 11.78
CA VAL A 36 10.50 2.34 12.89
C VAL A 36 11.35 1.27 13.55
N GLU A 37 12.67 1.47 13.58
CA GLU A 37 13.56 0.75 14.48
C GLU A 37 13.91 1.67 15.65
N PRO A 38 13.09 1.77 16.72
CA PRO A 38 13.58 2.34 17.95
C PRO A 38 14.28 1.22 18.72
N GLY A 39 15.47 1.47 19.24
CA GLY A 39 16.29 0.48 19.95
C GLY A 39 15.73 -0.03 21.30
N ILE A 40 14.46 -0.46 21.37
CA ILE A 40 13.74 -0.99 22.55
C ILE A 40 12.74 -2.08 22.07
N PRO A 41 12.40 -3.12 22.87
CA PRO A 41 11.46 -4.18 22.47
C PRO A 41 10.08 -3.68 22.03
N GLY A 42 9.50 -4.30 20.99
CA GLY A 42 8.27 -3.90 20.30
C GLY A 42 8.60 -3.19 18.98
N LYS A 43 8.61 -3.94 17.87
CA LYS A 43 8.85 -3.35 16.54
C LYS A 43 7.54 -2.70 16.08
N SER A 44 7.53 -1.37 15.97
CA SER A 44 6.39 -0.63 15.43
C SER A 44 6.58 -0.33 13.95
N VAL A 45 5.53 -0.56 13.17
CA VAL A 45 5.49 -0.25 11.74
C VAL A 45 4.24 0.59 11.46
N TYR A 46 4.43 1.63 10.64
CA TYR A 46 3.36 2.48 10.15
C TYR A 46 3.13 2.14 8.68
N VAL A 47 1.89 1.79 8.34
CA VAL A 47 1.45 1.65 6.95
C VAL A 47 0.54 2.84 6.66
N CYS A 48 1.03 3.77 5.84
CA CYS A 48 0.36 5.05 5.62
C CYS A 48 -0.23 5.15 4.22
N GLY A 49 -1.42 5.74 4.12
CA GLY A 49 -2.06 6.14 2.88
C GLY A 49 -2.38 4.99 1.93
N GLU A 50 -2.83 3.84 2.45
CA GLU A 50 -3.22 2.71 1.61
C GLU A 50 -4.55 3.00 0.92
N ARG A 51 -4.58 2.77 -0.40
CA ARG A 51 -5.67 3.18 -1.31
C ARG A 51 -6.05 2.01 -2.23
N PRO A 52 -7.25 2.03 -2.85
CA PRO A 52 -7.81 0.89 -3.58
C PRO A 52 -7.24 0.75 -5.01
N PHE A 53 -5.93 0.83 -5.15
CA PHE A 53 -5.24 0.55 -6.40
C PHE A 53 -4.68 -0.86 -6.40
N ASP A 54 -4.79 -1.56 -7.53
CA ASP A 54 -4.08 -2.82 -7.74
C ASP A 54 -2.57 -2.58 -7.96
N VAL A 55 -1.81 -3.66 -8.11
CA VAL A 55 -0.35 -3.62 -8.32
C VAL A 55 0.07 -2.88 -9.60
N THR A 56 -0.85 -2.66 -10.54
CA THR A 56 -0.61 -1.90 -11.77
C THR A 56 -0.95 -0.41 -11.62
N GLY A 57 -1.45 -0.01 -10.44
CA GLY A 57 -1.90 1.35 -10.15
C GLY A 57 -3.34 1.63 -10.63
N LYS A 58 -4.09 0.62 -11.03
CA LYS A 58 -5.48 0.79 -11.49
C LYS A 58 -6.44 0.74 -10.31
N LEU A 59 -7.43 1.64 -10.33
CA LEU A 59 -8.50 1.65 -9.33
C LEU A 59 -9.31 0.36 -9.38
N VAL A 60 -9.51 -0.27 -8.22
CA VAL A 60 -10.40 -1.41 -8.01
C VAL A 60 -11.69 -0.91 -7.38
N GLY A 61 -12.85 -1.38 -7.84
CA GLY A 61 -14.14 -1.00 -7.28
C GLY A 61 -14.56 0.45 -7.54
N PRO A 62 -14.55 0.96 -8.80
CA PRO A 62 -15.09 2.29 -9.09
C PRO A 62 -16.53 2.41 -8.55
N ASP A 63 -16.82 3.51 -7.87
CA ASP A 63 -18.13 3.81 -7.24
C ASP A 63 -18.62 2.76 -6.23
N ASN A 64 -17.76 1.85 -5.76
CA ASN A 64 -18.10 0.78 -4.83
C ASN A 64 -17.20 0.82 -3.60
N LEU A 65 -17.71 1.41 -2.51
CA LEU A 65 -16.98 1.56 -1.25
C LEU A 65 -16.54 0.21 -0.66
N GLU A 66 -17.37 -0.83 -0.77
CA GLU A 66 -17.05 -2.17 -0.24
C GLU A 66 -15.86 -2.79 -0.98
N GLN A 67 -15.90 -2.78 -2.32
CA GLN A 67 -14.81 -3.30 -3.15
C GLN A 67 -13.51 -2.51 -2.99
N GLN A 68 -13.60 -1.18 -2.84
CA GLN A 68 -12.43 -0.37 -2.52
C GLN A 68 -11.86 -0.72 -1.15
N THR A 69 -12.72 -0.88 -0.14
CA THR A 69 -12.30 -1.26 1.22
C THR A 69 -11.58 -2.60 1.21
N ILE A 70 -12.10 -3.60 0.48
CA ILE A 70 -11.44 -4.91 0.28
C ILE A 70 -10.04 -4.73 -0.30
N GLN A 71 -9.91 -3.95 -1.39
CA GLN A 71 -8.61 -3.73 -2.03
C GLN A 71 -7.61 -3.06 -1.08
N VAL A 72 -8.04 -2.06 -0.31
CA VAL A 72 -7.17 -1.39 0.67
C VAL A 72 -6.68 -2.38 1.73
N PHE A 73 -7.54 -3.25 2.25
CA PHE A 73 -7.11 -4.26 3.21
C PHE A 73 -6.15 -5.31 2.63
N GLU A 74 -6.34 -5.74 1.38
CA GLU A 74 -5.36 -6.61 0.70
C GLU A 74 -4.01 -5.92 0.50
N ASN A 75 -4.02 -4.61 0.23
CA ASN A 75 -2.80 -3.82 0.11
C ASN A 75 -2.07 -3.70 1.46
N ILE A 76 -2.79 -3.37 2.55
CA ILE A 76 -2.24 -3.35 3.92
C ILE A 76 -1.63 -4.71 4.29
N LYS A 77 -2.36 -5.80 4.06
CA LYS A 77 -1.89 -7.16 4.34
C LYS A 77 -0.61 -7.48 3.57
N THR A 78 -0.53 -7.06 2.30
CA THR A 78 0.67 -7.20 1.48
C THR A 78 1.84 -6.39 2.03
N ALA A 79 1.60 -5.13 2.41
CA ALA A 79 2.62 -4.24 2.98
C ALA A 79 3.18 -4.79 4.30
N LEU A 80 2.33 -5.22 5.23
CA LEU A 80 2.74 -5.83 6.51
C LEU A 80 3.57 -7.09 6.32
N LYS A 81 3.23 -7.92 5.32
CA LYS A 81 3.98 -9.15 5.02
C LYS A 81 5.45 -8.87 4.65
N THR A 82 5.76 -7.73 4.02
CA THR A 82 7.15 -7.37 3.66
C THR A 82 8.07 -7.21 4.86
N VAL A 83 7.51 -6.99 6.05
CA VAL A 83 8.22 -6.84 7.33
C VAL A 83 7.90 -7.94 8.33
N ASN A 84 7.40 -9.09 7.84
CA ASN A 84 7.02 -10.26 8.63
C ASN A 84 5.94 -9.98 9.69
N MET A 85 5.01 -9.07 9.39
CA MET A 85 3.81 -8.78 10.19
C MET A 85 2.54 -9.26 9.46
N THR A 86 1.44 -9.30 10.20
CA THR A 86 0.12 -9.74 9.76
C THR A 86 -0.95 -8.77 10.25
N MET A 87 -2.19 -8.93 9.77
CA MET A 87 -3.33 -8.13 10.27
C MET A 87 -3.56 -8.26 11.78
N ALA A 88 -3.10 -9.35 12.41
CA ALA A 88 -3.20 -9.55 13.86
C ALA A 88 -2.26 -8.63 14.66
N ASP A 89 -1.23 -8.07 14.02
CA ASP A 89 -0.30 -7.13 14.64
C ASP A 89 -0.84 -5.68 14.63
N VAL A 90 -1.96 -5.42 13.93
CA VAL A 90 -2.56 -4.08 13.83
C VAL A 90 -3.20 -3.67 15.16
N THR A 91 -2.65 -2.61 15.77
CA THR A 91 -3.13 -2.07 17.05
C THR A 91 -3.92 -0.79 16.92
N GLN A 92 -3.72 -0.05 15.82
CA GLN A 92 -4.50 1.15 15.50
C GLN A 92 -4.88 1.19 14.02
N ILE A 93 -6.06 1.71 13.73
CA ILE A 93 -6.55 1.93 12.36
C ILE A 93 -7.26 3.28 12.25
N THR A 94 -7.02 3.99 11.15
CA THR A 94 -7.74 5.22 10.80
C THR A 94 -8.36 5.05 9.43
N TYR A 95 -9.66 5.27 9.32
CA TYR A 95 -10.39 5.30 8.06
C TYR A 95 -10.62 6.74 7.60
N SER A 96 -10.17 7.10 6.41
CA SER A 96 -10.54 8.35 5.74
C SER A 96 -11.54 8.03 4.63
N ILE A 97 -12.80 8.42 4.81
CA ILE A 97 -13.91 8.07 3.91
C ILE A 97 -14.37 9.32 3.18
N LYS A 98 -14.39 9.26 1.85
CA LYS A 98 -14.89 10.35 1.01
C LYS A 98 -16.40 10.46 1.21
N THR A 99 -16.84 11.67 1.52
CA THR A 99 -18.25 11.99 1.75
C THR A 99 -18.66 13.19 0.93
N ASN A 100 -19.91 13.20 0.49
CA ASN A 100 -20.47 14.37 -0.16
C ASN A 100 -20.87 15.38 0.91
N LYS A 101 -20.05 16.43 1.10
CA LYS A 101 -20.38 17.50 2.03
C LYS A 101 -21.57 18.31 1.50
N THR A 102 -22.69 18.25 2.20
CA THR A 102 -23.81 19.15 1.95
C THR A 102 -23.48 20.55 2.47
N ALA A 103 -23.71 21.58 1.66
CA ALA A 103 -23.52 22.96 2.08
C ALA A 103 -24.35 23.27 3.34
N GLY A 104 -23.72 23.93 4.31
CA GLY A 104 -24.36 24.26 5.59
C GLY A 104 -24.46 23.11 6.60
N LEU A 105 -23.99 21.91 6.28
CA LEU A 105 -23.95 20.76 7.20
C LEU A 105 -22.51 20.33 7.52
N PRO A 106 -22.28 19.74 8.71
CA PRO A 106 -20.98 19.16 9.04
C PRO A 106 -20.67 17.98 8.11
N ASN A 107 -19.40 17.89 7.71
CA ASN A 107 -18.93 16.73 6.97
C ASN A 107 -18.89 15.52 7.91
N LYS A 108 -19.59 14.44 7.58
CA LYS A 108 -19.69 13.26 8.45
C LYS A 108 -19.75 11.98 7.63
N VAL A 109 -19.16 10.93 8.16
CA VAL A 109 -19.37 9.56 7.69
C VAL A 109 -20.74 9.13 8.22
N ASP A 110 -21.66 8.76 7.32
CA ASP A 110 -22.95 8.25 7.76
C ASP A 110 -22.89 6.77 8.18
N VAL A 111 -23.93 6.32 8.86
CA VAL A 111 -24.01 4.95 9.40
C VAL A 111 -23.96 3.89 8.31
N THR A 112 -24.50 4.15 7.11
CA THR A 112 -24.52 3.19 6.02
C THR A 112 -23.11 2.95 5.48
N MET A 113 -22.35 4.02 5.28
CA MET A 113 -20.95 3.93 4.87
C MET A 113 -20.12 3.19 5.93
N MET A 114 -20.29 3.54 7.20
CA MET A 114 -19.56 2.87 8.28
C MET A 114 -19.91 1.38 8.40
N THR A 115 -21.18 1.01 8.19
CA THR A 115 -21.61 -0.40 8.15
C THR A 115 -20.95 -1.15 6.99
N GLN A 116 -20.90 -0.58 5.79
CA GLN A 116 -20.20 -1.20 4.65
C GLN A 116 -18.73 -1.45 4.96
N VAL A 117 -18.02 -0.44 5.47
CA VAL A 117 -16.61 -0.56 5.85
C VAL A 117 -16.41 -1.60 6.95
N SER A 118 -17.26 -1.59 7.98
CA SER A 118 -17.16 -2.52 9.11
C SER A 118 -17.44 -3.98 8.71
N ASN A 119 -18.38 -4.22 7.80
CA ASN A 119 -18.67 -5.56 7.30
C ASN A 119 -17.45 -6.18 6.59
N VAL A 120 -16.70 -5.37 5.84
CA VAL A 120 -15.43 -5.81 5.26
C VAL A 120 -14.37 -5.98 6.35
N ALA A 121 -14.20 -4.98 7.22
CA ALA A 121 -13.13 -4.95 8.22
C ALA A 121 -13.13 -6.17 9.14
N THR A 122 -14.32 -6.68 9.53
CA THR A 122 -14.43 -7.88 10.37
C THR A 122 -13.89 -9.17 9.73
N SER A 123 -13.74 -9.20 8.40
CA SER A 123 -13.09 -10.31 7.69
C SER A 123 -11.56 -10.27 7.76
N TYR A 124 -10.98 -9.10 8.07
CA TYR A 124 -9.53 -8.86 8.13
C TYR A 124 -9.01 -8.71 9.56
N LEU A 125 -9.82 -8.15 10.45
CA LEU A 125 -9.49 -7.82 11.83
C LEU A 125 -10.27 -8.75 12.77
N VAL A 126 -9.77 -9.98 12.93
CA VAL A 126 -10.37 -11.00 13.79
C VAL A 126 -10.48 -10.52 15.25
N VAL A 127 -9.50 -9.72 15.68
CA VAL A 127 -9.54 -8.95 16.92
C VAL A 127 -9.58 -7.47 16.53
N PRO A 128 -10.53 -6.67 17.05
CA PRO A 128 -10.57 -5.25 16.76
C PRO A 128 -9.30 -4.55 17.28
N PRO A 129 -8.72 -3.60 16.52
CA PRO A 129 -7.63 -2.76 17.00
C PRO A 129 -8.02 -1.99 18.26
N GLN A 130 -7.04 -1.64 19.08
CA GLN A 130 -7.25 -0.89 20.33
C GLN A 130 -7.75 0.54 20.05
N ILE A 131 -7.30 1.13 18.95
CA ILE A 131 -7.71 2.46 18.52
C ILE A 131 -8.29 2.36 17.11
N ILE A 132 -9.50 2.87 16.97
CA ILE A 132 -10.24 2.95 15.72
C ILE A 132 -10.70 4.40 15.57
N ASP A 133 -10.27 5.06 14.50
CA ASP A 133 -10.70 6.40 14.14
C ASP A 133 -11.31 6.44 12.74
N SER A 134 -12.22 7.39 12.50
CA SER A 134 -12.82 7.60 11.19
C SER A 134 -13.01 9.08 10.89
N LYS A 135 -12.63 9.48 9.68
CA LYS A 135 -12.63 10.87 9.22
C LYS A 135 -13.46 10.99 7.95
N ALA A 136 -14.33 11.98 7.92
CA ALA A 136 -15.05 12.36 6.71
C ALA A 136 -14.19 13.35 5.92
N VAL A 137 -13.87 13.03 4.67
CA VAL A 137 -13.05 13.88 3.80
C VAL A 137 -13.81 14.27 2.53
N GLY A 138 -13.55 15.47 2.00
CA GLY A 138 -14.20 15.90 0.75
C GLY A 138 -13.61 15.21 -0.49
N GLN A 139 -12.33 14.86 -0.42
CA GLN A 139 -11.58 14.14 -1.44
C GLN A 139 -10.38 13.46 -0.77
N ILE A 140 -9.91 12.37 -1.37
CA ILE A 140 -8.70 11.66 -0.94
C ILE A 140 -7.55 12.11 -1.86
N ILE A 141 -7.26 11.36 -2.92
CA ILE A 141 -6.24 11.71 -3.93
C ILE A 141 -6.85 12.02 -5.30
N ARG A 142 -8.02 11.43 -5.56
CA ARG A 142 -8.83 11.57 -6.77
C ARG A 142 -10.30 11.46 -6.37
N ASP A 143 -11.19 11.86 -7.27
CA ASP A 143 -12.62 11.83 -6.98
C ASP A 143 -13.24 10.45 -6.94
N ASP A 144 -12.67 9.49 -7.64
CA ASP A 144 -13.13 8.10 -7.70
C ASP A 144 -12.59 7.23 -6.57
N VAL A 145 -11.73 7.78 -5.71
CA VAL A 145 -11.24 7.11 -4.49
C VAL A 145 -12.14 7.48 -3.32
N LEU A 146 -12.79 6.48 -2.75
CA LEU A 146 -13.81 6.58 -1.72
C LEU A 146 -13.26 6.32 -0.32
N ILE A 147 -12.15 5.58 -0.21
CA ILE A 147 -11.55 5.23 1.08
C ILE A 147 -10.03 5.17 1.01
N GLU A 148 -9.41 5.61 2.10
CA GLU A 148 -8.00 5.44 2.42
C GLU A 148 -7.90 4.94 3.86
N ILE A 149 -6.97 4.03 4.12
CA ILE A 149 -6.76 3.45 5.45
C ILE A 149 -5.29 3.60 5.84
N GLU A 150 -5.07 3.95 7.10
CA GLU A 150 -3.76 3.97 7.74
C GLU A 150 -3.78 3.02 8.93
N VAL A 151 -2.68 2.28 9.15
CA VAL A 151 -2.55 1.38 10.30
C VAL A 151 -1.22 1.53 11.01
N ILE A 152 -1.25 1.27 12.32
CA ILE A 152 -0.06 1.05 13.14
C ILE A 152 -0.08 -0.40 13.56
N ALA A 153 1.00 -1.12 13.27
CA ALA A 153 1.22 -2.50 13.69
C ALA A 153 2.39 -2.59 14.67
N VAL A 154 2.26 -3.46 15.68
CA VAL A 154 3.25 -3.66 16.74
C VAL A 154 3.45 -5.16 16.95
N LYS A 155 4.71 -5.61 16.93
CA LYS A 155 5.10 -7.02 17.12
C LYS A 155 6.23 -7.19 18.13
#